data_AF-A0A147B723-F1
#
_entry.id   AF-A0A147B723-F1
#
_cell.length_a   1.000
_cell.length_b   1.000
_cell.length_c   1.000
_cell.angle_alpha   90.00
_cell.angle_beta   90.00
_cell.angle_gamma   90.00
#
_symmetry.space_group_name_H-M   'P 1'
#
loop_
_entity.id
_entity.type
_entity.pdbx_description
1 polymer ?
#
loop_
_entity_poly.entity_id
_entity_poly.type
_entity_poly.pdbx_seq_one_letter_code
_entity_poly.pdbx_strand_id
1 'polypeptide(L)'
;RYRSGKLPKAFKIIPALSNWEQVLYLTDPDSWTSAAMYQATRIFTANLKEKMAQRFFNLVLLPRVRDDIAEYKKLNYHLYQALRKALFKPGAFFKGLLLPLCQSGTCTLREAIIISSVLSKHSVPVLHSCAAMLKIAEMEYSGANSIFLRVLLDKKYTLPYRVVDAVVYHFLRFEREKR
;
A
#
# COMPACT_ATOMS: atom_id res chain seq x y z
N ARG A 1 -12.64 6.36 -22.68
CA ARG A 1 -12.17 6.80 -21.35
C ARG A 1 -13.26 6.54 -20.30
N TYR A 2 -13.03 5.63 -19.35
CA TYR A 2 -14.03 5.22 -18.34
C TYR A 2 -14.22 6.29 -17.24
N ARG A 3 -15.46 6.58 -16.87
CA ARG A 3 -15.80 7.48 -15.75
C ARG A 3 -16.76 6.83 -14.75
N SER A 4 -17.79 6.16 -15.26
CA SER A 4 -18.82 5.48 -14.46
C SER A 4 -19.44 4.34 -15.27
N GLY A 5 -20.30 3.53 -14.63
CA GLY A 5 -21.07 2.48 -15.28
C GLY A 5 -20.54 1.07 -15.03
N LYS A 6 -21.05 0.10 -15.82
CA LYS A 6 -20.62 -1.29 -15.73
C LYS A 6 -19.32 -1.48 -16.49
N LEU A 7 -18.33 -2.12 -15.86
CA LEU A 7 -17.12 -2.56 -16.55
C LEU A 7 -17.42 -3.69 -17.55
N PRO A 8 -16.66 -3.77 -18.68
CA PRO A 8 -16.75 -4.87 -19.63
C PRO A 8 -16.61 -6.23 -18.94
N LYS A 9 -17.39 -7.24 -19.38
CA LYS A 9 -17.32 -8.60 -18.81
C LYS A 9 -15.91 -9.19 -18.94
N ALA A 10 -15.25 -8.97 -20.08
CA ALA A 10 -13.87 -9.40 -20.34
C ALA A 10 -12.88 -8.88 -19.29
N PHE A 11 -13.05 -7.64 -18.84
CA PHE A 11 -12.18 -7.08 -17.80
C PHE A 11 -12.37 -7.74 -16.43
N LYS A 12 -13.62 -8.09 -16.09
CA LYS A 12 -13.95 -8.69 -14.79
C LYS A 12 -13.41 -10.11 -14.62
N ILE A 13 -13.18 -10.82 -15.71
CA ILE A 13 -12.67 -12.21 -15.69
C ILE A 13 -11.15 -12.28 -15.63
N ILE A 14 -10.42 -11.17 -15.85
CA ILE A 14 -8.94 -11.16 -15.85
C ILE A 14 -8.34 -11.85 -14.62
N PRO A 15 -8.81 -11.59 -13.38
CA PRO A 15 -8.26 -12.24 -12.18
C PRO A 15 -8.39 -13.77 -12.14
N ALA A 16 -9.30 -14.35 -12.92
CA ALA A 16 -9.52 -15.79 -12.97
C ALA A 16 -8.61 -16.50 -14.00
N LEU A 17 -7.93 -15.74 -14.86
CA LEU A 17 -7.04 -16.28 -15.88
C LEU A 17 -5.70 -16.72 -15.27
N SER A 18 -5.13 -17.81 -15.80
CA SER A 18 -3.79 -18.26 -15.40
C SER A 18 -2.71 -17.26 -15.77
N ASN A 19 -2.83 -16.63 -16.95
CA ASN A 19 -1.93 -15.62 -17.49
C ASN A 19 -2.44 -14.18 -17.30
N TRP A 20 -3.11 -13.90 -16.17
CA TRP A 20 -3.76 -12.61 -15.91
C TRP A 20 -2.84 -11.39 -16.07
N GLU A 21 -1.55 -11.51 -15.77
CA GLU A 21 -0.58 -10.39 -15.90
C GLU A 21 -0.35 -9.99 -17.36
N GLN A 22 -0.22 -10.97 -18.25
CA GLN A 22 -0.05 -10.71 -19.68
C GLN A 22 -1.31 -10.05 -20.25
N VAL A 23 -2.48 -10.58 -19.88
CA VAL A 23 -3.76 -10.02 -20.33
C VAL A 23 -3.98 -8.62 -19.77
N LEU A 24 -3.61 -8.38 -18.52
CA LEU A 24 -3.67 -7.07 -17.90
C LEU A 24 -2.74 -6.07 -18.61
N TYR A 25 -1.53 -6.48 -18.97
CA TYR A 25 -0.58 -5.62 -19.68
C TYR A 25 -1.14 -5.13 -21.02
N LEU A 26 -1.83 -6.00 -21.77
CA LEU A 26 -2.50 -5.63 -23.03
C LEU A 26 -3.58 -4.56 -22.87
N THR A 27 -4.10 -4.35 -21.66
CA THR A 27 -5.09 -3.29 -21.37
C THR A 27 -4.46 -1.94 -21.02
N ASP A 28 -3.12 -1.84 -21.09
CA ASP A 28 -2.33 -0.63 -20.83
C ASP A 28 -2.70 0.08 -19.52
N PRO A 29 -2.34 -0.49 -18.35
CA PRO A 29 -2.74 0.03 -17.05
C PRO A 29 -2.30 1.48 -16.77
N ASP A 30 -1.24 1.95 -17.43
CA ASP A 30 -0.69 3.29 -17.24
C ASP A 30 -1.64 4.36 -17.82
N SER A 31 -2.33 4.06 -18.92
CA SER A 31 -3.29 4.98 -19.53
C SER A 31 -4.68 4.95 -18.90
N TRP A 32 -4.90 4.12 -17.88
CA TRP A 32 -6.19 4.04 -17.20
C TRP A 32 -6.58 5.36 -16.54
N THR A 33 -7.89 5.63 -16.49
CA THR A 33 -8.41 6.73 -15.67
C THR A 33 -8.38 6.37 -14.19
N SER A 34 -8.29 7.36 -13.31
CA SER A 34 -8.32 7.12 -11.85
C SER A 34 -9.59 6.36 -11.41
N ALA A 35 -10.72 6.63 -12.08
CA ALA A 35 -11.97 5.89 -11.86
C ALA A 35 -11.89 4.42 -12.29
N ALA A 36 -11.19 4.12 -13.39
CA ALA A 36 -10.94 2.74 -13.82
C ALA A 36 -10.01 2.02 -12.83
N MET A 37 -8.94 2.69 -12.38
CA MET A 37 -8.01 2.14 -11.39
C MET A 37 -8.70 1.75 -10.09
N TYR A 38 -9.65 2.57 -9.61
CA TYR A 38 -10.48 2.22 -8.45
C TYR A 38 -11.28 0.92 -8.66
N GLN A 39 -11.95 0.80 -9.80
CA GLN A 39 -12.77 -0.37 -10.11
C GLN A 39 -11.92 -1.63 -10.33
N ALA A 40 -10.78 -1.48 -11.00
CA ALA A 40 -9.78 -2.52 -11.16
C ALA A 40 -9.30 -3.00 -9.78
N THR A 41 -8.83 -2.09 -8.93
CA THR A 41 -8.37 -2.44 -7.58
C THR A 41 -9.45 -3.16 -6.79
N ARG A 42 -10.72 -2.72 -6.87
CA ARG A 42 -11.84 -3.41 -6.21
C ARG A 42 -12.03 -4.84 -6.70
N ILE A 43 -11.98 -5.07 -8.02
CA ILE A 43 -12.15 -6.41 -8.62
C ILE A 43 -10.96 -7.31 -8.31
N PHE A 44 -9.74 -6.81 -8.50
CA PHE A 44 -8.52 -7.56 -8.32
C PHE A 44 -8.31 -7.91 -6.85
N THR A 45 -8.57 -6.97 -5.93
CA THR A 45 -8.52 -7.24 -4.49
C THR A 45 -9.61 -8.23 -4.05
N ALA A 46 -10.76 -8.31 -4.72
CA ALA A 46 -11.77 -9.30 -4.34
C ALA A 46 -11.43 -10.71 -4.85
N ASN A 47 -10.90 -10.83 -6.08
CA ASN A 47 -10.83 -12.11 -6.79
C ASN A 47 -9.42 -12.74 -6.82
N LEU A 48 -8.34 -11.95 -6.74
CA LEU A 48 -6.99 -12.51 -6.78
C LEU A 48 -6.61 -13.19 -5.47
N LYS A 49 -5.79 -14.25 -5.57
CA LYS A 49 -5.07 -14.82 -4.43
C LYS A 49 -4.08 -13.79 -3.86
N GLU A 50 -3.74 -13.90 -2.58
CA GLU A 50 -2.93 -12.88 -1.88
C GLU A 50 -1.61 -12.56 -2.59
N LYS A 51 -0.85 -13.57 -3.03
CA LYS A 51 0.41 -13.38 -3.77
C LYS A 51 0.21 -12.65 -5.12
N MET A 52 -0.90 -12.90 -5.80
CA MET A 52 -1.21 -12.23 -7.07
C MET A 52 -1.66 -10.78 -6.84
N ALA A 53 -2.50 -10.55 -5.81
CA ALA A 53 -2.91 -9.21 -5.41
C ALA A 53 -1.70 -8.35 -4.99
N GLN A 54 -0.72 -8.94 -4.30
CA GLN A 54 0.54 -8.28 -3.96
C GLN A 54 1.27 -7.80 -5.23
N ARG A 55 1.35 -8.64 -6.28
CA ARG A 55 1.98 -8.26 -7.56
C ARG A 55 1.22 -7.14 -8.24
N PHE A 56 -0.11 -7.21 -8.30
CA PHE A 56 -0.93 -6.12 -8.83
C PHE A 56 -0.72 -4.80 -8.07
N PHE A 57 -0.66 -4.85 -6.74
CA PHE A 57 -0.41 -3.66 -5.93
C PHE A 57 0.97 -3.06 -6.19
N ASN A 58 2.00 -3.88 -6.31
CA ASN A 58 3.37 -3.41 -6.51
C ASN A 58 3.62 -2.90 -7.93
N LEU A 59 3.10 -3.59 -8.95
CA LEU A 59 3.40 -3.29 -10.35
C LEU A 59 2.45 -2.27 -10.99
N VAL A 60 1.24 -2.09 -10.44
CA VAL A 60 0.22 -1.23 -11.07
C VAL A 60 -0.26 -0.15 -10.12
N LEU A 61 -0.72 -0.51 -8.92
CA LEU A 61 -1.34 0.48 -8.03
C LEU A 61 -0.30 1.42 -7.38
N LEU A 62 0.83 0.88 -6.91
CA LEU A 62 1.86 1.66 -6.24
C LEU A 62 2.49 2.72 -7.18
N PRO A 63 2.99 2.39 -8.39
CA PRO A 63 3.55 3.39 -9.30
C PRO A 63 2.54 4.50 -9.61
N ARG A 64 1.30 4.11 -9.93
CA ARG A 64 0.24 5.08 -10.26
C ARG A 64 -0.09 6.05 -9.11
N VAL A 65 -0.05 5.57 -7.86
CA VAL A 65 -0.26 6.43 -6.68
C VAL A 65 0.90 7.39 -6.49
N ARG A 66 2.15 6.94 -6.70
CA ARG A 66 3.34 7.79 -6.59
C ARG A 66 3.35 8.87 -7.67
N ASP A 67 3.03 8.51 -8.92
CA ASP A 67 2.98 9.45 -10.04
C ASP A 67 1.97 10.58 -9.80
N ASP A 68 0.75 10.23 -9.37
CA ASP A 68 -0.32 11.22 -9.10
C ASP A 68 0.07 12.19 -7.97
N ILE A 69 0.74 11.69 -6.93
CA ILE A 69 1.24 12.54 -5.82
C ILE A 69 2.42 13.41 -6.28
N ALA A 70 3.31 12.86 -7.11
CA ALA A 70 4.47 13.58 -7.62
C ALA A 70 4.03 14.74 -8.54
N GLU A 71 3.04 14.50 -9.41
CA GLU A 71 2.51 15.47 -10.37
C GLU A 71 1.62 16.52 -9.68
N TYR A 72 0.56 16.09 -8.98
CA TYR A 72 -0.48 17.01 -8.48
C TYR A 72 -0.26 17.48 -7.04
N LYS A 73 0.74 16.93 -6.33
CA LYS A 73 1.00 17.17 -4.89
C LYS A 73 -0.19 16.85 -3.97
N LYS A 74 -1.21 16.17 -4.49
CA LYS A 74 -2.42 15.68 -3.83
C LYS A 74 -2.80 14.38 -4.51
N LEU A 75 -3.51 13.49 -3.82
CA LEU A 75 -3.97 12.24 -4.40
C LEU A 75 -5.41 12.37 -4.88
N ASN A 76 -5.68 11.93 -6.11
CA ASN A 76 -7.02 11.85 -6.67
C ASN A 76 -7.95 11.02 -5.78
N TYR A 77 -9.21 11.47 -5.63
CA TYR A 77 -10.21 10.80 -4.80
C TYR A 77 -10.40 9.31 -5.15
N HIS A 78 -10.44 8.95 -6.43
CA HIS A 78 -10.61 7.56 -6.83
C HIS A 78 -9.39 6.69 -6.49
N LEU A 79 -8.17 7.23 -6.59
CA LEU A 79 -6.96 6.52 -6.16
C LEU A 79 -6.91 6.35 -4.64
N TYR A 80 -7.38 7.34 -3.88
CA TYR A 80 -7.55 7.20 -2.43
C TYR A 80 -8.55 6.09 -2.09
N GLN A 81 -9.68 6.01 -2.80
CA GLN A 81 -10.63 4.90 -2.64
C GLN A 81 -10.04 3.56 -3.09
N ALA A 82 -9.12 3.55 -4.07
CA ALA A 82 -8.41 2.35 -4.50
C ALA A 82 -7.51 1.81 -3.38
N LEU A 83 -6.70 2.68 -2.74
CA LEU A 83 -5.89 2.32 -1.58
C LEU A 83 -6.73 1.76 -0.43
N ARG A 84 -7.88 2.39 -0.16
CA ARG A 84 -8.85 1.88 0.82
C ARG A 84 -9.36 0.47 0.46
N LYS A 85 -9.60 0.19 -0.83
CA LYS A 85 -10.01 -1.15 -1.26
C LYS A 85 -8.89 -2.16 -1.20
N ALA A 86 -7.65 -1.76 -1.47
CA ALA A 86 -6.49 -2.64 -1.35
C ALA A 86 -6.30 -3.17 0.09
N LEU A 87 -6.65 -2.39 1.12
CA LEU A 87 -6.61 -2.82 2.53
C LEU A 87 -7.52 -4.01 2.87
N PHE A 88 -8.50 -4.37 2.03
CA PHE A 88 -9.31 -5.57 2.23
C PHE A 88 -8.48 -6.87 2.08
N LYS A 89 -7.27 -6.80 1.53
CA LYS A 89 -6.25 -7.85 1.61
C LYS A 89 -4.99 -7.31 2.29
N PRO A 90 -4.96 -7.26 3.64
CA PRO A 90 -3.90 -6.57 4.38
C PRO A 90 -2.50 -7.15 4.12
N GLY A 91 -2.35 -8.47 4.06
CA GLY A 91 -1.05 -9.10 3.77
C GLY A 91 -0.48 -8.70 2.40
N ALA A 92 -1.33 -8.63 1.37
CA ALA A 92 -0.94 -8.13 0.06
C ALA A 92 -0.66 -6.61 0.07
N PHE A 93 -1.46 -5.82 0.81
CA PHE A 93 -1.23 -4.38 0.95
C PHE A 93 0.12 -4.07 1.58
N PHE A 94 0.46 -4.71 2.70
CA PHE A 94 1.75 -4.44 3.36
C PHE A 94 2.94 -4.86 2.49
N LYS A 95 2.89 -6.06 1.90
CA LYS A 95 4.01 -6.59 1.10
C LYS A 95 4.11 -6.01 -0.31
N GLY A 96 3.01 -5.47 -0.84
CA GLY A 96 2.92 -4.97 -2.23
C GLY A 96 2.84 -3.45 -2.35
N LEU A 97 2.52 -2.73 -1.27
CA LEU A 97 2.43 -1.27 -1.26
C LEU A 97 3.32 -0.66 -0.17
N LEU A 98 3.03 -0.95 1.10
CA LEU A 98 3.65 -0.22 2.21
C LEU A 98 5.15 -0.50 2.34
N LEU A 99 5.54 -1.77 2.47
CA LEU A 99 6.94 -2.16 2.69
C LEU A 99 7.82 -1.82 1.48
N PRO A 100 7.42 -2.10 0.22
CA PRO A 100 8.18 -1.65 -0.94
C PRO A 100 8.38 -0.12 -0.98
N LEU A 101 7.35 0.65 -0.60
CA LEU A 101 7.47 2.10 -0.52
C LEU A 101 8.51 2.53 0.53
N CYS A 102 8.44 1.97 1.75
CA CYS A 102 9.42 2.23 2.82
C CYS A 102 10.85 1.82 2.44
N GLN A 103 11.00 0.69 1.75
CA GLN A 103 12.31 0.13 1.34
C GLN A 103 12.94 0.87 0.17
N SER A 104 12.13 1.57 -0.65
CA SER A 104 12.64 2.26 -1.84
C SER A 104 13.64 3.39 -1.55
N GLY A 105 13.71 3.88 -0.30
CA GLY A 105 14.54 5.03 0.09
C GLY A 105 14.10 6.38 -0.48
N THR A 106 13.20 6.39 -1.47
CA THR A 106 12.70 7.58 -2.18
C THR A 106 11.32 8.02 -1.71
N CYS A 107 10.78 7.40 -0.66
CA CYS A 107 9.48 7.76 -0.10
C CYS A 107 9.51 9.17 0.51
N THR A 108 8.71 10.06 -0.04
CA THR A 108 8.59 11.44 0.43
C THR A 108 7.66 11.55 1.64
N LEU A 109 7.83 12.59 2.45
CA LEU A 109 6.93 12.86 3.59
C LEU A 109 5.46 12.99 3.16
N ARG A 110 5.22 13.54 1.96
CA ARG A 110 3.86 13.73 1.43
C ARG A 110 3.21 12.40 1.04
N GLU A 111 3.94 11.51 0.38
CA GLU A 111 3.46 10.14 0.11
C GLU A 111 3.14 9.42 1.43
N ALA A 112 4.04 9.52 2.41
CA ALA A 112 3.86 8.90 3.71
C ALA A 112 2.60 9.39 4.44
N ILE A 113 2.37 10.71 4.50
CA ILE A 113 1.16 11.30 5.13
C ILE A 113 -0.13 10.82 4.45
N ILE A 114 -0.16 10.81 3.12
CA ILE A 114 -1.36 10.43 2.36
C ILE A 114 -1.67 8.95 2.60
N ILE A 115 -0.69 8.06 2.44
CA ILE A 115 -0.89 6.61 2.57
C ILE A 115 -1.15 6.23 4.03
N SER A 116 -0.46 6.86 4.99
CA SER A 116 -0.69 6.61 6.42
C SER A 116 -2.09 7.05 6.86
N SER A 117 -2.67 8.08 6.24
CA SER A 117 -4.06 8.48 6.51
C SER A 117 -5.10 7.41 6.12
N VAL A 118 -4.79 6.54 5.15
CA VAL A 118 -5.63 5.40 4.80
C VAL A 118 -5.54 4.35 5.91
N LEU A 119 -4.34 4.08 6.43
CA LEU A 119 -4.12 3.16 7.56
C LEU A 119 -4.78 3.67 8.84
N SER A 120 -4.66 4.95 9.18
CA SER A 120 -5.22 5.50 10.42
C SER A 120 -6.74 5.38 10.47
N LYS A 121 -7.43 5.63 9.35
CA LYS A 121 -8.90 5.61 9.25
C LYS A 121 -9.54 4.24 9.16
N HIS A 122 -8.78 3.18 8.85
CA HIS A 122 -9.33 1.84 8.64
C HIS A 122 -8.75 0.83 9.62
N SER A 123 -9.57 -0.12 10.07
CA SER A 123 -9.10 -1.21 10.93
C SER A 123 -8.21 -2.16 10.11
N VAL A 124 -7.11 -2.60 10.72
CA VAL A 124 -6.17 -3.55 10.12
C VAL A 124 -5.92 -4.66 11.13
N PRO A 125 -5.93 -5.95 10.74
CA PRO A 125 -5.68 -7.03 11.69
C PRO A 125 -4.33 -6.88 12.41
N VAL A 126 -4.34 -7.20 13.71
CA VAL A 126 -3.19 -6.99 14.61
C VAL A 126 -1.95 -7.70 14.10
N LEU A 127 -2.05 -8.96 13.68
CA LEU A 127 -0.91 -9.75 13.21
C LEU A 127 -0.19 -9.11 12.01
N HIS A 128 -0.94 -8.56 11.05
CA HIS A 128 -0.36 -7.87 9.91
C HIS A 128 0.28 -6.54 10.30
N SER A 129 -0.36 -5.81 11.21
CA SER A 129 0.18 -4.56 11.76
C SER A 129 1.50 -4.80 12.50
N CYS A 130 1.55 -5.83 13.35
CA CYS A 130 2.75 -6.26 14.08
C CYS A 130 3.90 -6.65 13.15
N ALA A 131 3.62 -7.44 12.11
CA ALA A 131 4.62 -7.82 11.12
C ALA A 131 5.17 -6.60 10.37
N ALA A 132 4.30 -5.65 10.01
CA ALA A 132 4.71 -4.41 9.35
C ALA A 132 5.55 -3.52 10.28
N MET A 133 5.15 -3.35 11.55
CA MET A 133 5.91 -2.59 12.54
C MET A 133 7.32 -3.16 12.74
N LEU A 134 7.43 -4.47 12.92
CA LEU A 134 8.73 -5.14 13.07
C LEU A 134 9.62 -4.88 11.85
N LYS A 135 9.07 -5.00 10.64
CA LYS A 135 9.84 -4.75 9.41
C LYS A 135 10.26 -3.29 9.27
N ILE A 136 9.39 -2.33 9.57
CA ILE A 136 9.73 -0.90 9.51
C ILE A 136 10.77 -0.54 10.57
N ALA A 137 10.67 -1.10 11.78
CA ALA A 137 11.62 -0.87 12.87
C ALA A 137 13.04 -1.39 12.54
N GLU A 138 13.12 -2.50 11.79
CA GLU A 138 14.40 -3.08 11.33
C GLU A 138 15.04 -2.30 10.16
N MET A 139 14.27 -1.54 9.38
CA MET A 139 14.74 -0.77 8.21
C MET A 139 15.64 0.41 8.59
N GLU A 140 16.32 0.97 7.59
CA GLU A 140 17.02 2.24 7.72
C GLU A 140 16.05 3.38 8.08
N TYR A 141 16.55 4.30 8.89
CA TYR A 141 15.78 5.44 9.34
C TYR A 141 15.48 6.40 8.19
N SER A 142 14.20 6.78 8.06
CA SER A 142 13.76 7.92 7.28
C SER A 142 12.55 8.56 7.95
N GLY A 143 12.39 9.88 7.82
CA GLY A 143 11.23 10.57 8.37
C GLY A 143 9.90 10.03 7.84
N ALA A 144 9.88 9.55 6.60
CA ALA A 144 8.71 8.89 6.00
C ALA A 144 8.36 7.56 6.70
N ASN A 145 9.36 6.73 7.02
CA ASN A 145 9.16 5.46 7.72
C ASN A 145 8.61 5.67 9.13
N SER A 146 9.11 6.69 9.85
CA SER A 146 8.62 7.04 11.19
C SER A 146 7.15 7.48 11.20
N ILE A 147 6.64 8.09 10.14
CA ILE A 147 5.21 8.43 10.02
C ILE A 147 4.35 7.17 10.01
N PHE A 148 4.75 6.14 9.25
CA PHE A 148 4.03 4.88 9.23
C PHE A 148 4.11 4.15 10.56
N LEU A 149 5.30 4.10 11.17
CA LEU A 149 5.51 3.48 12.46
C LEU A 149 4.63 4.13 13.54
N ARG A 150 4.59 5.46 13.60
CA ARG A 150 3.70 6.22 14.49
C ARG A 150 2.24 5.85 14.27
N VAL A 151 1.76 5.85 13.03
CA VAL A 151 0.35 5.56 12.73
C VAL A 151 -0.04 4.13 13.12
N LEU A 152 0.88 3.16 13.00
CA LEU A 152 0.64 1.79 13.45
C LEU A 152 0.62 1.68 14.98
N LEU A 153 1.47 2.43 15.69
CA LEU A 153 1.46 2.52 17.15
C LEU A 153 0.20 3.22 17.67
N ASP A 154 -0.28 4.26 16.97
CA ASP A 154 -1.51 4.98 17.30
C ASP A 154 -2.77 4.11 17.22
N LYS A 155 -2.69 2.93 16.60
CA LYS A 155 -3.77 1.91 16.65
C LYS A 155 -3.96 1.30 18.04
N LYS A 156 -2.97 1.42 18.93
CA LYS A 156 -3.03 0.94 20.33
C LYS A 156 -3.43 -0.53 20.44
N TYR A 157 -2.94 -1.35 19.51
CA TYR A 157 -3.12 -2.80 19.59
C TYR A 157 -2.23 -3.42 20.65
N THR A 158 -2.63 -4.56 21.21
CA THR A 158 -1.76 -5.40 22.03
C THR A 158 -0.61 -5.94 21.18
N LEU A 159 0.62 -5.63 21.54
CA LEU A 159 1.82 -5.99 20.78
C LEU A 159 2.50 -7.22 21.41
N PRO A 160 2.99 -8.18 20.60
CA PRO A 160 3.92 -9.20 21.06
C PRO A 160 5.23 -8.57 21.56
N TYR A 161 5.85 -9.13 22.60
CA TYR A 161 7.11 -8.63 23.17
C TYR A 161 8.19 -8.41 22.12
N ARG A 162 8.35 -9.34 21.17
CA ARG A 162 9.31 -9.20 20.07
C ARG A 162 9.13 -7.91 19.24
N VAL A 163 7.89 -7.45 19.05
CA VAL A 163 7.61 -6.20 18.32
C VAL A 163 7.97 -5.00 19.19
N VAL A 164 7.66 -5.07 20.49
CA VAL A 164 8.06 -4.03 21.46
C VAL A 164 9.58 -3.89 21.48
N ASP A 165 10.32 -4.99 21.61
CA ASP A 165 11.78 -5.01 21.62
C ASP A 165 12.36 -4.42 20.33
N ALA A 166 11.79 -4.77 19.17
CA ALA A 166 12.23 -4.22 17.89
C ALA A 166 12.02 -2.71 17.79
N VAL A 167 10.87 -2.20 18.28
CA VAL A 167 10.57 -0.77 18.28
C VAL A 167 11.46 -0.02 19.29
N VAL A 168 11.70 -0.58 20.47
CA VAL A 168 12.63 0.00 21.45
C VAL A 168 14.03 0.05 20.87
N TYR A 169 14.51 -1.04 20.29
CA TYR A 169 15.82 -1.09 19.64
C TYR A 169 15.93 -0.10 18.49
N HIS A 170 14.87 0.07 17.70
CA HIS A 170 14.82 1.09 16.65
C HIS A 170 15.11 2.49 17.22
N PHE A 171 14.48 2.87 18.34
CA PHE A 171 14.73 4.17 18.96
C PHE A 171 16.10 4.28 19.66
N LEU A 172 16.58 3.21 20.29
CA LEU A 172 17.90 3.20 20.94
C LEU A 172 19.06 3.43 19.97
N ARG A 173 18.91 3.07 18.68
CA ARG A 173 19.92 3.35 17.65
C ARG A 173 20.28 4.84 17.54
N PHE A 174 19.35 5.73 17.90
CA PHE A 174 19.55 7.18 17.85
C PHE A 174 20.25 7.75 19.10
N GLU A 175 20.46 6.96 20.17
CA GLU A 175 21.04 7.45 21.44
C GLU A 175 22.39 8.15 21.24
N ARG A 176 23.20 7.64 20.30
CA ARG A 176 24.55 8.14 20.02
C ARG A 176 24.66 8.82 18.65
N GLU A 177 23.53 9.02 17.97
CA GLU A 177 23.51 9.65 16.65
C GLU A 177 23.58 11.18 16.80
N LYS A 178 24.52 11.82 16.12
CA LYS A 178 24.77 13.27 16.21
C LYS A 178 24.00 14.09 15.14
N ARG A 179 23.01 13.50 14.48
CA ARG A 179 22.27 14.13 13.37
C ARG A 179 21.50 15.37 13.80
#